data_AF-A0A9C7QZI2-F1
#
_entry.id   AF-A0A9C7QZI2-F1
#
_cell.length_a   1.000
_cell.length_b   1.000
_cell.length_c   1.000
_cell.angle_alpha   90.00
_cell.angle_beta   90.00
_cell.angle_gamma   90.00
#
_symmetry.space_group_name_H-M   'P 1'
#
loop_
_entity.id
_entity.type
_entity.pdbx_description
1 polymer ?
#
loop_
_entity_poly.entity_id
_entity_poly.type
_entity_poly.pdbx_seq_one_letter_code
_entity_poly.pdbx_strand_id
1 'polypeptide(L)'
;MSVEYVPGKGRQFTPYGQLAQLQKIFDDQIAAARNRIVDPVDQIIDRVNAIFQLVLNTHAGNDPRVISSEKLLREANHGLQVANSEVQLSEGNVSQKHEAAEKALNDVIPKLGLSGIAPEDYDTFLTQVFQPVSRTYWEEFSVKPRVEEFNAKQRLLAALDNIAVVIQDVVSKASTLTDAVNKVKKERADAETKAKAEEARKAEEARKTLFARAGILDAPAYTSEKVKAGNAALAAVGTIVLNRAGGMVQLSTVANSAMTTASELAGWVSSSVWRGVAEVSRIVTVSAIGPTVGAFVIGFWPRKAGEGSDIVPGRNIEMFAAQASLFAAGYSPVQPEMNVVDLPVRGFITMGNNGQQEVILVKTGAGGVSASVPVHRPVRDKETGLDRIVLPAMAGAPSRTILINPVPVRPTAPPHTGNDAPVPVTPVHTGTDIKQADSIVTTSFPASDLPQLRDFIYWQPDATGSGVEAIYVILSDPLDSGRFTRKQLDKKYLKHARDFGVSDTKKNRETLTEFRDAIDKHLADKGTIEKGTYLLVKDSKVFFNSRTNNVVVISKDNSFVSGWKLEKNTQQYKNYIEKGILR
;
A
#
# COMPACT_ATOMS: atom_id res chain seq x y z
N MET A 1 39.93 53.47 -39.40
CA MET A 1 40.85 54.51 -39.89
C MET A 1 42.10 54.41 -39.03
N SER A 2 43.19 53.81 -39.51
CA SER A 2 44.49 53.97 -38.86
C SER A 2 44.87 55.44 -38.94
N VAL A 3 45.17 56.08 -37.81
CA VAL A 3 45.76 57.42 -37.83
C VAL A 3 47.22 57.22 -38.22
N GLU A 4 47.50 57.28 -39.52
CA GLU A 4 48.85 57.11 -40.04
C GLU A 4 49.64 58.40 -39.77
N TYR A 5 50.55 58.36 -38.80
CA TYR A 5 51.53 59.42 -38.60
C TYR A 5 52.60 59.28 -39.68
N VAL A 6 52.62 60.21 -40.64
CA VAL A 6 53.66 60.28 -41.67
C VAL A 6 54.61 61.43 -41.32
N PRO A 7 55.72 61.18 -40.60
CA PRO A 7 56.69 62.23 -40.32
C PRO A 7 57.34 62.70 -41.61
N GLY A 8 57.29 64.01 -41.87
CA GLY A 8 58.16 64.65 -42.86
C GLY A 8 57.75 64.58 -44.34
N LYS A 9 56.51 64.24 -44.71
CA LYS A 9 56.02 64.44 -46.10
C LYS A 9 54.88 65.47 -46.17
N GLY A 10 55.27 66.75 -46.23
CA GLY A 10 54.53 67.79 -46.94
C GLY A 10 53.53 68.64 -46.16
N ARG A 11 54.01 69.74 -45.56
CA ARG A 11 53.28 71.01 -45.30
C ARG A 11 51.93 71.01 -44.53
N GLN A 12 51.54 69.97 -43.80
CA GLN A 12 50.43 70.08 -42.83
C GLN A 12 50.94 69.83 -41.42
N PHE A 13 51.16 70.93 -40.71
CA PHE A 13 51.33 70.95 -39.26
C PHE A 13 50.00 70.53 -38.60
N THR A 14 50.04 69.63 -37.61
CA THR A 14 48.90 69.10 -36.88
C THR A 14 48.60 69.99 -35.66
N PRO A 15 47.53 70.79 -35.69
CA PRO A 15 47.18 71.66 -34.58
C PRO A 15 46.67 70.85 -33.38
N TYR A 16 46.88 71.38 -32.18
CA TYR A 16 46.33 70.88 -30.93
C TYR A 16 44.80 70.72 -30.99
N GLY A 17 44.07 71.67 -31.59
CA GLY A 17 42.62 71.59 -31.75
C GLY A 17 42.16 70.37 -32.54
N GLN A 18 42.93 69.92 -33.53
CA GLN A 18 42.64 68.70 -34.29
C GLN A 18 42.83 67.44 -33.43
N LEU A 19 43.86 67.42 -32.57
CA LEU A 19 44.08 66.32 -31.62
C LEU A 19 42.95 66.26 -30.59
N ALA A 20 42.52 67.40 -30.05
CA ALA A 20 41.42 67.49 -29.09
C ALA A 20 40.09 67.01 -29.69
N GLN A 21 39.81 67.34 -30.95
CA GLN A 21 38.63 66.84 -31.67
C GLN A 21 38.67 65.33 -31.87
N LEU A 22 39.82 64.78 -32.31
CA LEU A 22 39.98 63.34 -32.49
C LEU A 22 39.86 62.57 -31.17
N GLN A 23 40.42 63.12 -30.09
CA GLN A 23 40.28 62.55 -28.75
C GLN A 23 38.81 62.44 -28.36
N LYS A 24 38.04 63.52 -28.51
CA LYS A 24 36.60 63.52 -28.25
C LYS A 24 35.85 62.47 -29.09
N ILE A 25 36.16 62.36 -30.39
CA ILE A 25 35.53 61.37 -31.28
C ILE A 25 35.79 59.95 -30.78
N PHE A 26 37.03 59.61 -30.42
CA PHE A 26 37.35 58.28 -29.91
C PHE A 26 36.69 58.01 -28.56
N ASP A 27 36.65 58.99 -27.66
CA ASP A 27 36.02 58.84 -26.35
C ASP A 27 34.50 58.61 -26.49
N ASP A 28 33.84 59.38 -27.36
CA ASP A 28 32.41 59.21 -27.68
C ASP A 28 32.14 57.83 -28.32
N GLN A 29 33.00 57.37 -29.24
CA GLN A 29 32.87 56.06 -29.88
C GLN A 29 33.09 54.91 -28.89
N ILE A 30 34.06 55.01 -27.98
CA ILE A 30 34.34 54.00 -26.96
C ILE A 30 33.17 53.94 -25.97
N ALA A 31 32.64 55.09 -25.54
CA ALA A 31 31.46 55.15 -24.69
C ALA A 31 30.24 54.49 -25.37
N ALA A 32 30.01 54.78 -26.65
CA ALA A 32 28.95 54.15 -27.42
C ALA A 32 29.14 52.63 -27.57
N ALA A 33 30.36 52.16 -27.81
CA ALA A 33 30.67 50.74 -27.92
C ALA A 33 30.46 50.00 -26.58
N ARG A 34 30.90 50.60 -25.46
CA ARG A 34 30.63 50.07 -24.11
C ARG A 34 29.14 49.98 -23.81
N ASN A 35 28.35 50.99 -24.19
CA ASN A 35 26.90 50.97 -23.99
C ASN A 35 26.17 49.88 -24.78
N ARG A 36 26.78 49.29 -25.83
CA ARG A 36 26.21 48.12 -26.54
C ARG A 36 26.37 46.82 -25.74
N ILE A 37 27.30 46.77 -24.79
CA ILE A 37 27.52 45.64 -23.90
C ILE A 37 26.59 45.82 -22.70
N VAL A 38 25.38 45.29 -22.82
CA VAL A 38 24.29 45.50 -21.85
C VAL A 38 24.56 44.80 -20.51
N ASP A 39 25.13 43.60 -20.56
CA ASP A 39 25.39 42.78 -19.39
C ASP A 39 26.90 42.61 -19.16
N PRO A 40 27.37 42.70 -17.90
CA PRO A 40 28.76 42.37 -17.57
C PRO A 40 29.09 40.92 -17.96
N VAL A 41 30.28 40.72 -18.53
CA VAL A 41 30.75 39.40 -19.01
C VAL A 41 30.71 38.34 -17.90
N ASP A 42 31.08 38.71 -16.67
CA ASP A 42 31.05 37.79 -15.52
C ASP A 42 29.64 37.24 -15.24
N GLN A 43 28.61 38.09 -15.36
CA GLN A 43 27.22 37.67 -15.18
C GLN A 43 26.74 36.76 -16.32
N ILE A 44 27.28 36.93 -17.53
CA ILE A 44 27.00 36.02 -18.65
C ILE A 44 27.63 34.65 -18.38
N ILE A 45 28.89 34.63 -17.92
CA ILE A 45 29.61 33.40 -17.56
C ILE A 45 28.89 32.65 -16.43
N ASP A 46 28.42 33.36 -15.39
CA ASP A 46 27.65 32.76 -14.31
C ASP A 46 26.35 32.12 -14.79
N ARG A 47 25.62 32.79 -15.70
CA ARG A 47 24.43 32.22 -16.34
C ARG A 47 24.76 30.96 -17.16
N VAL A 48 25.85 30.98 -17.92
CA VAL A 48 26.31 29.81 -18.69
C VAL A 48 26.66 28.64 -17.76
N ASN A 49 27.37 28.91 -16.67
CA ASN A 49 27.70 27.89 -15.67
C ASN A 49 26.44 27.29 -15.02
N ALA A 50 25.43 28.12 -14.72
CA ALA A 50 24.15 27.65 -14.20
C ALA A 50 23.43 26.72 -15.20
N ILE A 51 23.53 26.97 -16.51
CA ILE A 51 22.96 26.09 -17.53
C ILE A 51 23.70 24.75 -17.57
N PHE A 52 25.04 24.72 -17.46
CA PHE A 52 25.77 23.46 -17.34
C PHE A 52 25.38 22.66 -16.09
N GLN A 53 25.13 23.34 -14.96
CA GLN A 53 24.59 22.69 -13.76
C GLN A 53 23.18 22.15 -13.98
N LEU A 54 22.33 22.85 -14.75
CA LEU A 54 21.01 22.38 -15.12
C LEU A 54 21.08 21.07 -15.94
N VAL A 55 22.04 20.94 -16.86
CA VAL A 55 22.27 19.69 -17.63
C VAL A 55 22.57 18.51 -16.70
N LEU A 56 23.43 18.72 -15.70
CA LEU A 56 23.79 17.70 -14.72
C LEU A 56 22.58 17.31 -13.85
N ASN A 57 21.90 18.29 -13.27
CA ASN A 57 20.77 18.06 -12.37
C ASN A 57 19.59 17.35 -13.07
N THR A 58 19.40 17.60 -14.35
CA THR A 58 18.35 16.96 -15.17
C THR A 58 18.77 15.61 -15.76
N HIS A 59 20.03 15.19 -15.55
CA HIS A 59 20.62 13.99 -16.13
C HIS A 59 20.49 13.95 -17.67
N ALA A 60 20.40 15.12 -18.31
CA ALA A 60 20.12 15.25 -19.73
C ALA A 60 21.39 15.12 -20.60
N GLY A 61 22.59 15.11 -19.99
CA GLY A 61 23.88 15.11 -20.68
C GLY A 61 24.19 13.89 -21.56
N ASN A 62 23.35 12.85 -21.54
CA ASN A 62 23.48 11.69 -22.45
C ASN A 62 22.63 11.83 -23.72
N ASP A 63 21.75 12.84 -23.82
CA ASP A 63 20.93 13.06 -25.00
C ASP A 63 21.77 13.74 -26.12
N PRO A 64 21.80 13.19 -27.36
CA PRO A 64 22.60 13.74 -28.45
C PRO A 64 22.35 15.23 -28.73
N ARG A 65 21.12 15.72 -28.54
CA ARG A 65 20.74 17.13 -28.77
C ARG A 65 21.40 18.04 -27.73
N VAL A 66 21.44 17.58 -26.48
CA VAL A 66 22.06 18.29 -25.35
C VAL A 66 23.57 18.26 -25.50
N ILE A 67 24.17 17.11 -25.81
CA ILE A 67 25.62 16.97 -26.05
C ILE A 67 26.09 17.95 -27.13
N SER A 68 25.39 17.98 -28.27
CA SER A 68 25.76 18.87 -29.38
C SER A 68 25.65 20.35 -28.99
N SER A 69 24.57 20.75 -28.31
CA SER A 69 24.33 22.14 -27.93
C SER A 69 25.28 22.60 -26.80
N GLU A 70 25.58 21.70 -25.87
CA GLU A 70 26.51 21.93 -24.77
C GLU A 70 27.93 22.17 -25.29
N LYS A 71 28.38 21.35 -26.26
CA LYS A 71 29.68 21.54 -26.91
C LYS A 71 29.77 22.92 -27.56
N LEU A 72 28.77 23.33 -28.34
CA LEU A 72 28.75 24.63 -29.00
C LEU A 72 28.79 25.79 -28.00
N LEU A 73 28.07 25.67 -26.88
CA LEU A 73 28.09 26.69 -25.83
C LEU A 73 29.45 26.76 -25.11
N ARG A 74 30.10 25.61 -24.87
CA ARG A 74 31.45 25.57 -24.28
C ARG A 74 32.47 26.28 -25.16
N GLU A 75 32.41 26.03 -26.48
CA GLU A 75 33.27 26.70 -27.46
C GLU A 75 33.03 28.21 -27.49
N ALA A 76 31.77 28.65 -27.51
CA ALA A 76 31.41 30.07 -27.50
C ALA A 76 31.82 30.77 -26.20
N ASN A 77 31.62 30.13 -25.05
CA ASN A 77 32.00 30.66 -23.74
C ASN A 77 33.53 30.81 -23.61
N HIS A 78 34.30 29.88 -24.18
CA HIS A 78 35.75 30.03 -24.28
C HIS A 78 36.13 31.25 -25.16
N GLY A 79 35.47 31.42 -26.31
CA GLY A 79 35.64 32.60 -27.16
C GLY A 79 35.33 33.91 -26.42
N LEU A 80 34.29 33.93 -25.58
CA LEU A 80 33.94 35.10 -24.76
C LEU A 80 35.04 35.45 -23.75
N GLN A 81 35.61 34.45 -23.08
CA GLN A 81 36.73 34.66 -22.15
C GLN A 81 37.94 35.26 -22.86
N VAL A 82 38.28 34.76 -24.05
CA VAL A 82 39.38 35.28 -24.87
C VAL A 82 39.11 36.73 -25.29
N ALA A 83 37.91 37.03 -25.80
CA ALA A 83 37.54 38.38 -26.21
C ALA A 83 37.54 39.37 -25.02
N ASN A 84 37.11 38.92 -23.83
CA ASN A 84 37.14 39.73 -22.61
C ASN A 84 38.58 40.07 -22.18
N SER A 85 39.50 39.10 -22.25
CA SER A 85 40.91 39.35 -22.00
C SER A 85 41.52 40.35 -23.00
N GLU A 86 41.13 40.28 -24.28
CA GLU A 86 41.58 41.22 -25.31
C GLU A 86 41.09 42.65 -25.04
N VAL A 87 39.84 42.81 -24.59
CA VAL A 87 39.30 44.12 -24.15
C VAL A 87 40.11 44.65 -22.97
N GLN A 88 40.32 43.86 -21.92
CA GLN A 88 41.08 44.28 -20.74
C GLN A 88 42.52 44.69 -21.07
N LEU A 89 43.19 43.93 -21.94
CA LEU A 89 44.53 44.27 -22.42
C LEU A 89 44.53 45.58 -23.24
N SER A 90 43.52 45.76 -24.09
CA SER A 90 43.38 46.97 -24.91
C SER A 90 43.08 48.19 -24.04
N GLU A 91 42.25 48.06 -23.01
CA GLU A 91 41.98 49.11 -22.02
C GLU A 91 43.25 49.51 -21.26
N GLY A 92 44.03 48.54 -20.79
CA GLY A 92 45.32 48.79 -20.14
C GLY A 92 46.30 49.53 -21.06
N ASN A 93 46.37 49.14 -22.33
CA ASN A 93 47.21 49.80 -23.33
C ASN A 93 46.74 51.24 -23.62
N VAL A 94 45.43 51.48 -23.72
CA VAL A 94 44.88 52.85 -23.87
C VAL A 94 45.27 53.72 -22.68
N SER A 95 45.10 53.23 -21.45
CA SER A 95 45.48 53.97 -20.24
C SER A 95 46.98 54.31 -20.24
N GLN A 96 47.84 53.34 -20.53
CA GLN A 96 49.29 53.54 -20.60
C GLN A 96 49.70 54.56 -21.66
N LYS A 97 49.10 54.49 -22.86
CA LYS A 97 49.40 55.41 -23.97
C LYS A 97 48.85 56.81 -23.72
N HIS A 98 47.69 56.92 -23.06
CA HIS A 98 47.13 58.18 -22.62
C HIS A 98 48.05 58.88 -21.60
N GLU A 99 48.49 58.18 -20.56
CA GLU A 99 49.43 58.72 -19.57
C GLU A 99 50.76 59.16 -20.22
N ALA A 100 51.28 58.37 -21.15
CA ALA A 100 52.49 58.72 -21.90
C ALA A 100 52.30 59.97 -22.76
N ALA A 101 51.15 60.11 -23.44
CA ALA A 101 50.83 61.26 -24.26
C ALA A 101 50.60 62.53 -23.43
N GLU A 102 49.93 62.42 -22.28
CA GLU A 102 49.76 63.51 -21.30
C GLU A 102 51.10 63.98 -20.74
N LYS A 103 51.95 63.04 -20.32
CA LYS A 103 53.30 63.36 -19.85
C LYS A 103 54.12 64.07 -20.94
N ALA A 104 54.09 63.55 -22.16
CA ALA A 104 54.81 64.14 -23.28
C ALA A 104 54.31 65.56 -23.60
N LEU A 105 53.00 65.79 -23.54
CA LEU A 105 52.42 67.13 -23.69
C LEU A 105 52.89 68.09 -22.58
N ASN A 106 52.83 67.65 -21.32
CA ASN A 106 53.28 68.44 -20.17
C ASN A 106 54.78 68.78 -20.20
N ASP A 107 55.61 67.89 -20.77
CA ASP A 107 57.05 68.14 -20.96
C ASP A 107 57.34 69.10 -22.13
N VAL A 108 56.46 69.16 -23.13
CA VAL A 108 56.62 70.00 -24.34
C VAL A 108 56.13 71.43 -24.11
N ILE A 109 55.04 71.62 -23.37
CA ILE A 109 54.45 72.94 -23.04
C ILE A 109 55.51 73.96 -22.56
N PRO A 110 56.31 73.69 -21.51
CA PRO A 110 57.29 74.67 -21.02
C PRO A 110 58.43 74.91 -21.99
N LYS A 111 58.84 73.89 -22.75
CA LYS A 111 59.96 73.99 -23.72
C LYS A 111 59.59 74.82 -24.95
N LEU A 112 58.31 74.89 -25.28
CA LEU A 112 57.78 75.75 -26.34
C LEU A 112 57.34 77.13 -25.84
N GLY A 113 57.46 77.43 -24.54
CA GLY A 113 57.04 78.70 -23.97
C GLY A 113 55.51 78.85 -23.84
N LEU A 114 54.78 77.73 -23.74
CA LEU A 114 53.31 77.69 -23.68
C LEU A 114 52.76 77.72 -22.24
N SER A 115 53.60 77.77 -21.19
CA SER A 115 53.19 77.60 -19.77
C SER A 115 52.21 78.63 -19.19
N GLY A 116 51.82 79.65 -19.95
CA GLY A 116 50.82 80.65 -19.55
C GLY A 116 49.81 80.98 -20.66
N ILE A 117 49.76 80.14 -21.70
CA ILE A 117 48.83 80.26 -22.82
C ILE A 117 47.70 79.26 -22.59
N ALA A 118 46.45 79.67 -22.85
CA ALA A 118 45.32 78.76 -22.73
C ALA A 118 45.37 77.70 -23.85
N PRO A 119 45.00 76.43 -23.62
CA PRO A 119 45.09 75.38 -24.64
C PRO A 119 44.37 75.70 -25.96
N GLU A 120 43.27 76.45 -25.90
CA GLU A 120 42.53 76.98 -27.04
C GLU A 120 43.36 77.93 -27.93
N ASP A 121 44.37 78.57 -27.38
CA ASP A 121 45.25 79.51 -28.09
C ASP A 121 46.54 78.84 -28.61
N TYR A 122 46.83 77.59 -28.22
CA TYR A 122 48.06 76.88 -28.63
C TYR A 122 48.25 76.86 -30.15
N ASP A 123 47.16 76.68 -30.91
CA ASP A 123 47.21 76.61 -32.37
C ASP A 123 47.65 77.94 -33.01
N THR A 124 47.23 79.07 -32.44
CA THR A 124 47.64 80.41 -32.89
C THR A 124 49.14 80.59 -32.73
N PHE A 125 49.70 80.18 -31.60
CA PHE A 125 51.14 80.28 -31.34
C PHE A 125 51.96 79.31 -32.20
N LEU A 126 51.50 78.06 -32.32
CA LEU A 126 52.18 77.03 -33.10
C LEU A 126 52.20 77.36 -34.61
N THR A 127 51.15 77.99 -35.14
CA THR A 127 51.01 78.28 -36.58
C THR A 127 51.48 79.67 -37.03
N GLN A 128 51.41 80.70 -36.17
CA GLN A 128 51.71 82.09 -36.55
C GLN A 128 52.96 82.65 -35.88
N VAL A 129 53.34 82.14 -34.69
CA VAL A 129 54.41 82.72 -33.87
C VAL A 129 55.70 81.88 -33.92
N PHE A 130 55.59 80.55 -33.96
CA PHE A 130 56.75 79.67 -33.87
C PHE A 130 57.47 79.41 -35.20
N GLN A 131 58.80 79.31 -35.12
CA GLN A 131 59.69 78.93 -36.21
C GLN A 131 59.50 77.46 -36.63
N PRO A 132 59.88 77.06 -37.86
CA PRO A 132 59.71 75.69 -38.36
C PRO A 132 60.28 74.59 -37.44
N VAL A 133 61.39 74.84 -36.73
CA VAL A 133 62.02 73.88 -35.82
C VAL A 133 61.12 73.55 -34.62
N SER A 134 60.43 74.54 -34.06
CA SER A 134 59.50 74.35 -32.93
C SER A 134 58.25 73.55 -33.35
N ARG A 135 57.82 73.68 -34.61
CA ARG A 135 56.73 72.86 -35.17
C ARG A 135 57.15 71.40 -35.32
N THR A 136 58.37 71.16 -35.82
CA THR A 136 58.94 69.80 -35.87
C THR A 136 59.06 69.19 -34.47
N TYR A 137 59.41 70.00 -33.47
CA TYR A 137 59.47 69.56 -32.08
C TYR A 137 58.08 69.18 -31.52
N TRP A 138 57.03 69.96 -31.83
CA TRP A 138 55.64 69.63 -31.48
C TRP A 138 55.16 68.32 -32.13
N GLU A 139 55.44 68.14 -33.43
CA GLU A 139 55.08 66.91 -34.15
C GLU A 139 55.73 65.67 -33.53
N GLU A 140 57.04 65.72 -33.27
CA GLU A 140 57.77 64.56 -32.78
C GLU A 140 57.46 64.22 -31.32
N PHE A 141 57.26 65.23 -30.46
CA PHE A 141 57.17 65.03 -29.01
C PHE A 141 55.76 65.21 -28.42
N SER A 142 54.79 65.74 -29.17
CA SER A 142 53.38 65.83 -28.72
C SER A 142 52.42 65.10 -29.64
N VAL A 143 52.51 65.29 -30.95
CA VAL A 143 51.59 64.66 -31.92
C VAL A 143 51.81 63.15 -31.97
N LYS A 144 53.05 62.69 -32.13
CA LYS A 144 53.37 61.25 -32.26
C LYS A 144 52.91 60.42 -31.05
N PRO A 145 53.18 60.77 -29.78
CA PRO A 145 52.61 60.07 -28.62
C PRO A 145 51.06 60.05 -28.64
N ARG A 146 50.43 61.14 -29.07
CA ARG A 146 48.96 61.23 -29.15
C ARG A 146 48.37 60.35 -30.25
N VAL A 147 49.07 60.21 -31.38
CA VAL A 147 48.69 59.26 -32.43
C VAL A 147 48.82 57.81 -31.95
N GLU A 148 49.84 57.49 -31.14
CA GLU A 148 49.95 56.17 -30.52
C GLU A 148 48.78 55.86 -29.57
N GLU A 149 48.31 56.85 -28.79
CA GLU A 149 47.08 56.75 -28.00
C GLU A 149 45.86 56.48 -28.88
N PHE A 150 45.68 57.22 -29.98
CA PHE A 150 44.56 57.01 -30.90
C PHE A 150 44.58 55.64 -31.57
N ASN A 151 45.76 55.13 -31.93
CA ASN A 151 45.90 53.77 -32.45
C ASN A 151 45.56 52.72 -31.39
N ALA A 152 45.87 52.96 -30.10
CA ALA A 152 45.42 52.10 -29.01
C ALA A 152 43.89 52.16 -28.82
N LYS A 153 43.29 53.36 -28.89
CA LYS A 153 41.82 53.54 -28.82
C LYS A 153 41.09 52.84 -29.96
N GLN A 154 41.66 52.86 -31.17
CA GLN A 154 41.10 52.14 -32.31
C GLN A 154 41.12 50.61 -32.11
N ARG A 155 42.20 50.06 -31.50
CA ARG A 155 42.25 48.63 -31.15
C ARG A 155 41.23 48.26 -30.09
N LEU A 156 41.07 49.11 -29.07
CA LEU A 156 40.02 48.93 -28.06
C LEU A 156 38.62 48.93 -28.68
N LEU A 157 38.33 49.82 -29.62
CA LEU A 157 37.06 49.81 -30.34
C LEU A 157 36.81 48.49 -31.09
N ALA A 158 37.82 47.97 -31.78
CA ALA A 158 37.71 46.68 -32.47
C ALA A 158 37.47 45.51 -31.48
N ALA A 159 38.14 45.52 -30.32
CA ALA A 159 37.92 44.53 -29.27
C ALA A 159 36.51 44.62 -28.67
N LEU A 160 36.00 45.83 -28.44
CA LEU A 160 34.64 46.07 -27.93
C LEU A 160 33.55 45.66 -28.95
N ASP A 161 33.76 45.88 -30.24
CA ASP A 161 32.83 45.42 -31.27
C ASP A 161 32.86 43.88 -31.40
N ASN A 162 34.05 43.26 -31.32
CA ASN A 162 34.20 41.81 -31.35
C ASN A 162 33.49 41.13 -30.16
N ILE A 163 33.74 41.59 -28.94
CA ILE A 163 33.12 40.99 -27.75
C ILE A 163 31.59 41.11 -27.77
N ALA A 164 31.04 42.20 -28.32
CA ALA A 164 29.60 42.36 -28.46
C ALA A 164 28.96 41.28 -29.35
N VAL A 165 29.64 40.90 -30.45
CA VAL A 165 29.20 39.80 -31.34
C VAL A 165 29.30 38.46 -30.63
N VAL A 166 30.40 38.21 -29.92
CA VAL A 166 30.61 36.96 -29.17
C VAL A 166 29.57 36.79 -28.06
N ILE A 167 29.20 37.86 -27.36
CA ILE A 167 28.13 37.85 -26.36
C ILE A 167 26.80 37.38 -26.98
N GLN A 168 26.43 37.89 -28.16
CA GLN A 168 25.20 37.47 -28.84
C GLN A 168 25.21 35.98 -29.20
N ASP A 169 26.35 35.47 -29.67
CA ASP A 169 26.53 34.05 -29.98
C ASP A 169 26.41 33.17 -28.73
N VAL A 170 27.04 33.57 -27.61
CA VAL A 170 26.92 32.86 -26.32
C VAL A 170 25.47 32.85 -25.83
N VAL A 171 24.78 33.99 -25.85
CA VAL A 171 23.38 34.09 -25.40
C VAL A 171 22.46 33.21 -26.26
N SER A 172 22.63 33.22 -27.58
CA SER A 172 21.87 32.36 -28.51
C SER A 172 22.09 30.87 -28.25
N LYS A 173 23.35 30.44 -28.08
CA LYS A 173 23.70 29.04 -27.78
C LYS A 173 23.23 28.62 -26.38
N ALA A 174 23.26 29.54 -25.41
CA ALA A 174 22.75 29.32 -24.06
C ALA A 174 21.23 29.08 -24.05
N SER A 175 20.47 29.86 -24.85
CA SER A 175 19.04 29.63 -25.04
C SER A 175 18.78 28.26 -25.68
N THR A 176 19.52 27.94 -26.74
CA THR A 176 19.37 26.66 -27.46
C THR A 176 19.61 25.45 -26.55
N LEU A 177 20.65 25.49 -25.71
CA LEU A 177 20.92 24.42 -24.75
C LEU A 177 19.81 24.32 -23.70
N THR A 178 19.36 25.45 -23.15
CA THR A 178 18.24 25.50 -22.19
C THR A 178 16.97 24.84 -22.75
N ASP A 179 16.61 25.17 -24.00
CA ASP A 179 15.44 24.59 -24.67
C ASP A 179 15.59 23.09 -24.90
N ALA A 180 16.78 22.64 -25.32
CA ALA A 180 17.07 21.22 -25.49
C ALA A 180 16.93 20.45 -24.17
N VAL A 181 17.48 20.98 -23.07
CA VAL A 181 17.39 20.38 -21.73
C VAL A 181 15.95 20.30 -21.25
N ASN A 182 15.18 21.40 -21.38
CA ASN A 182 13.78 21.43 -20.97
C ASN A 182 12.92 20.45 -21.77
N LYS A 183 13.18 20.31 -23.08
CA LYS A 183 12.49 19.33 -23.93
C LYS A 183 12.78 17.90 -23.51
N VAL A 184 14.04 17.54 -23.29
CA VAL A 184 14.45 16.20 -22.83
C VAL A 184 13.82 15.87 -21.47
N LYS A 185 13.85 16.83 -20.53
CA LYS A 185 13.24 16.68 -19.21
C LYS A 185 11.75 16.35 -19.31
N LYS A 186 11.01 17.07 -20.16
CA LYS A 186 9.58 16.84 -20.39
C LYS A 186 9.31 15.48 -21.04
N GLU A 187 10.04 15.14 -22.10
CA GLU A 187 9.89 13.84 -22.80
C GLU A 187 10.13 12.65 -21.85
N ARG A 188 11.11 12.76 -20.94
CA ARG A 188 11.37 11.71 -19.93
C ARG A 188 10.25 11.60 -18.90
N ALA A 189 9.75 12.73 -18.39
CA ALA A 189 8.63 12.72 -17.43
C ALA A 189 7.35 12.12 -18.05
N ASP A 190 7.07 12.47 -19.31
CA ASP A 190 5.94 11.91 -20.07
C ASP A 190 6.13 10.41 -20.32
N ALA A 191 7.35 9.97 -20.66
CA ALA A 191 7.68 8.56 -20.86
C ALA A 191 7.56 7.75 -19.56
N GLU A 192 8.05 8.28 -18.43
CA GLU A 192 7.93 7.64 -17.12
C GLU A 192 6.46 7.51 -16.70
N THR A 193 5.65 8.55 -16.92
CA THR A 193 4.21 8.52 -16.63
C THR A 193 3.50 7.48 -17.48
N LYS A 194 3.81 7.41 -18.77
CA LYS A 194 3.27 6.38 -19.67
C LYS A 194 3.71 4.97 -19.29
N ALA A 195 4.98 4.79 -18.90
CA ALA A 195 5.51 3.50 -18.46
C ALA A 195 4.81 3.03 -17.18
N LYS A 196 4.65 3.91 -16.18
CA LYS A 196 3.90 3.60 -14.95
C LYS A 196 2.43 3.27 -15.23
N ALA A 197 1.79 4.01 -16.14
CA ALA A 197 0.40 3.73 -16.53
C ALA A 197 0.25 2.37 -17.24
N GLU A 198 1.20 2.04 -18.13
CA GLU A 198 1.21 0.76 -18.84
C GLU A 198 1.53 -0.41 -17.92
N GLU A 199 2.47 -0.24 -16.97
CA GLU A 199 2.76 -1.23 -15.94
C GLU A 199 1.54 -1.47 -15.04
N ALA A 200 0.86 -0.41 -14.60
CA ALA A 200 -0.38 -0.51 -13.83
C ALA A 200 -1.49 -1.22 -14.63
N ARG A 201 -1.62 -0.96 -15.93
CA ARG A 201 -2.58 -1.65 -16.81
C ARG A 201 -2.28 -3.16 -16.88
N LYS A 202 -1.01 -3.52 -17.10
CA LYS A 202 -0.58 -4.93 -17.14
C LYS A 202 -0.79 -5.63 -15.79
N ALA A 203 -0.49 -4.96 -14.69
CA ALA A 203 -0.72 -5.48 -13.34
C ALA A 203 -2.22 -5.70 -13.08
N GLU A 204 -3.08 -4.77 -13.52
CA GLU A 204 -4.53 -4.90 -13.40
C GLU A 204 -5.10 -6.04 -14.24
N GLU A 205 -4.60 -6.22 -15.47
CA GLU A 205 -4.97 -7.35 -16.33
C GLU A 205 -4.53 -8.69 -15.76
N ALA A 206 -3.31 -8.77 -15.21
CA ALA A 206 -2.80 -9.95 -14.53
C ALA A 206 -3.65 -10.28 -13.30
N ARG A 207 -3.97 -9.28 -12.46
CA ARG A 207 -4.87 -9.43 -11.30
C ARG A 207 -6.24 -9.95 -11.72
N LYS A 208 -6.89 -9.33 -12.70
CA LYS A 208 -8.22 -9.75 -13.21
C LYS A 208 -8.20 -11.17 -13.75
N THR A 209 -7.16 -11.55 -14.48
CA THR A 209 -6.98 -12.91 -14.99
C THR A 209 -6.85 -13.90 -13.83
N LEU A 210 -6.01 -13.59 -12.83
CA LEU A 210 -5.82 -14.43 -11.66
C LEU A 210 -7.12 -14.59 -10.85
N PHE A 211 -7.89 -13.50 -10.68
CA PHE A 211 -9.18 -13.52 -9.99
C PHE A 211 -10.19 -14.39 -10.73
N ALA A 212 -10.25 -14.31 -12.07
CA ALA A 212 -11.12 -15.16 -12.87
C ALA A 212 -10.79 -16.66 -12.69
N ARG A 213 -9.50 -17.03 -12.69
CA ARG A 213 -9.06 -18.42 -12.42
C ARG A 213 -9.45 -18.89 -11.02
N ALA A 214 -9.35 -18.00 -10.03
CA ALA A 214 -9.73 -18.28 -8.66
C ALA A 214 -11.26 -18.24 -8.40
N GLY A 215 -12.06 -17.77 -9.37
CA GLY A 215 -13.51 -17.57 -9.20
C GLY A 215 -13.84 -16.42 -8.26
N ILE A 216 -12.96 -15.42 -8.15
CA ILE A 216 -13.12 -14.23 -7.32
C ILE A 216 -13.77 -13.12 -8.15
N LEU A 217 -14.78 -12.48 -7.56
CA LEU A 217 -15.38 -11.26 -8.09
C LEU A 217 -14.95 -10.06 -7.26
N ASP A 218 -14.69 -8.93 -7.89
CA ASP A 218 -14.44 -7.67 -7.19
C ASP A 218 -15.67 -7.24 -6.38
N ALA A 219 -15.42 -6.49 -5.30
CA ALA A 219 -16.48 -5.86 -4.53
C ALA A 219 -17.27 -4.92 -5.47
N PRO A 220 -18.60 -5.02 -5.50
CA PRO A 220 -19.40 -4.16 -6.37
C PRO A 220 -19.43 -2.74 -5.81
N ALA A 221 -19.79 -1.77 -6.65
CA ALA A 221 -20.26 -0.49 -6.13
C ALA A 221 -21.57 -0.69 -5.35
N TYR A 222 -21.64 -0.03 -4.20
CA TYR A 222 -22.76 -0.13 -3.26
C TYR A 222 -23.63 1.13 -3.30
N THR A 223 -24.90 0.95 -3.69
CA THR A 223 -25.94 1.96 -3.53
C THR A 223 -26.53 1.86 -2.12
N SER A 224 -27.17 2.92 -1.63
CA SER A 224 -27.79 2.92 -0.29
C SER A 224 -28.79 1.78 -0.08
N GLU A 225 -29.57 1.45 -1.12
CA GLU A 225 -30.52 0.31 -1.10
C GLU A 225 -29.79 -1.03 -0.98
N LYS A 226 -28.72 -1.23 -1.74
CA LYS A 226 -27.89 -2.44 -1.69
C LYS A 226 -27.21 -2.61 -0.33
N VAL A 227 -26.74 -1.52 0.28
CA VAL A 227 -26.17 -1.54 1.64
C VAL A 227 -27.23 -1.93 2.66
N LYS A 228 -28.43 -1.36 2.57
CA LYS A 228 -29.54 -1.72 3.46
C LYS A 228 -29.89 -3.20 3.34
N ALA A 229 -30.02 -3.72 2.12
CA ALA A 229 -30.28 -5.13 1.86
C ALA A 229 -29.13 -6.03 2.36
N GLY A 230 -27.87 -5.64 2.13
CA GLY A 230 -26.70 -6.34 2.63
C GLY A 230 -26.65 -6.41 4.14
N ASN A 231 -26.83 -5.29 4.84
CA ASN A 231 -26.85 -5.25 6.30
C ASN A 231 -28.00 -6.08 6.89
N ALA A 232 -29.19 -6.04 6.26
CA ALA A 232 -30.31 -6.87 6.68
C ALA A 232 -30.01 -8.37 6.52
N ALA A 233 -29.35 -8.76 5.42
CA ALA A 233 -28.95 -10.15 5.19
C ALA A 233 -27.88 -10.62 6.18
N LEU A 234 -26.87 -9.78 6.47
CA LEU A 234 -25.84 -10.09 7.45
C LEU A 234 -26.41 -10.21 8.87
N ALA A 235 -27.44 -9.44 9.22
CA ALA A 235 -28.10 -9.48 10.52
C ALA A 235 -29.18 -10.59 10.68
N ALA A 236 -29.51 -11.33 9.62
CA ALA A 236 -30.61 -12.30 9.62
C ALA A 236 -30.31 -13.58 10.41
N VAL A 237 -30.93 -13.79 11.58
CA VAL A 237 -30.67 -14.88 12.54
C VAL A 237 -30.29 -16.22 11.90
N GLY A 238 -29.20 -16.83 12.38
CA GLY A 238 -28.72 -18.14 11.93
C GLY A 238 -27.79 -18.08 10.70
N THR A 239 -27.42 -16.87 10.26
CA THR A 239 -26.48 -16.66 9.16
C THR A 239 -25.04 -16.78 9.67
N ILE A 240 -24.22 -17.58 8.96
CA ILE A 240 -22.77 -17.57 9.13
C ILE A 240 -22.18 -16.53 8.18
N VAL A 241 -21.28 -15.71 8.70
CA VAL A 241 -20.62 -14.65 7.93
C VAL A 241 -19.11 -14.84 7.88
N LEU A 242 -18.55 -14.64 6.69
CA LEU A 242 -17.13 -14.48 6.42
C LEU A 242 -16.86 -13.06 5.90
N ASN A 243 -15.71 -12.52 6.23
CA ASN A 243 -15.19 -11.31 5.62
C ASN A 243 -14.12 -11.67 4.58
N ARG A 244 -13.83 -10.75 3.65
CA ARG A 244 -12.58 -10.80 2.90
C ARG A 244 -11.46 -10.17 3.72
N ALA A 245 -10.76 -11.00 4.48
CA ALA A 245 -9.70 -10.57 5.38
C ALA A 245 -8.38 -11.24 5.01
N GLY A 246 -7.64 -10.58 4.11
CA GLY A 246 -6.38 -11.05 3.55
C GLY A 246 -5.34 -11.34 4.63
N GLY A 247 -4.83 -12.58 4.74
CA GLY A 247 -3.80 -12.94 5.72
C GLY A 247 -4.26 -13.03 7.18
N MET A 248 -5.57 -13.09 7.43
CA MET A 248 -6.14 -13.10 8.78
C MET A 248 -6.85 -14.42 9.10
N VAL A 249 -7.02 -14.68 10.39
CA VAL A 249 -7.89 -15.76 10.89
C VAL A 249 -9.27 -15.19 11.19
N GLN A 250 -10.31 -15.97 10.90
CA GLN A 250 -11.70 -15.56 11.12
C GLN A 250 -12.49 -16.62 11.89
N LEU A 251 -13.39 -16.14 12.74
CA LEU A 251 -14.38 -16.93 13.46
C LEU A 251 -15.78 -16.37 13.18
N SER A 252 -16.80 -17.22 13.10
CA SER A 252 -18.20 -16.78 13.09
C SER A 252 -19.00 -17.52 14.14
N THR A 253 -19.99 -16.84 14.73
CA THR A 253 -20.93 -17.42 15.69
C THR A 253 -22.32 -17.61 15.10
N VAL A 254 -23.22 -18.26 15.85
CA VAL A 254 -24.67 -18.36 15.52
C VAL A 254 -25.42 -17.03 15.64
N ALA A 255 -24.85 -16.02 16.32
CA ALA A 255 -25.45 -14.69 16.48
C ALA A 255 -25.11 -13.75 15.32
N ASN A 256 -24.69 -14.31 14.18
CA ASN A 256 -24.33 -13.61 12.96
C ASN A 256 -23.15 -12.64 13.08
N SER A 257 -22.31 -12.85 14.08
CA SER A 257 -21.14 -12.02 14.31
C SER A 257 -19.89 -12.73 13.80
N ALA A 258 -19.03 -11.97 13.10
CA ALA A 258 -17.71 -12.42 12.69
C ALA A 258 -16.64 -11.75 13.56
N MET A 259 -15.67 -12.54 14.01
CA MET A 259 -14.42 -12.06 14.58
C MET A 259 -13.34 -12.18 13.52
N THR A 260 -12.67 -11.08 13.19
CA THR A 260 -11.44 -11.10 12.40
C THR A 260 -10.29 -10.73 13.33
N THR A 261 -9.30 -11.63 13.47
CA THR A 261 -8.21 -11.44 14.44
C THR A 261 -7.30 -10.30 14.03
N ALA A 262 -6.80 -9.49 14.97
CA ALA A 262 -5.67 -8.57 14.71
C ALA A 262 -4.42 -9.36 14.27
N SER A 263 -3.46 -8.69 13.60
CA SER A 263 -2.28 -9.33 13.02
C SER A 263 -1.45 -10.15 14.02
N GLU A 264 -1.29 -9.67 15.25
CA GLU A 264 -0.55 -10.40 16.30
C GLU A 264 -1.25 -11.70 16.71
N LEU A 265 -2.57 -11.64 16.95
CA LEU A 265 -3.39 -12.79 17.29
C LEU A 265 -3.50 -13.77 16.12
N ALA A 266 -3.57 -13.26 14.89
CA ALA A 266 -3.52 -14.07 13.66
C ALA A 266 -2.20 -14.86 13.58
N GLY A 267 -1.07 -14.23 13.92
CA GLY A 267 0.23 -14.89 13.97
C GLY A 267 0.30 -16.02 15.00
N TRP A 268 -0.22 -15.80 16.22
CA TRP A 268 -0.26 -16.83 17.26
C TRP A 268 -1.12 -18.02 16.85
N VAL A 269 -2.33 -17.76 16.36
CA VAL A 269 -3.25 -18.81 15.92
C VAL A 269 -2.66 -19.59 14.75
N SER A 270 -2.10 -18.90 13.75
CA SER A 270 -1.45 -19.53 12.59
C SER A 270 -0.26 -20.40 13.00
N SER A 271 0.56 -19.95 13.96
CA SER A 271 1.67 -20.72 14.51
C SER A 271 1.20 -22.01 15.19
N SER A 272 0.16 -21.94 16.02
CA SER A 272 -0.40 -23.14 16.67
C SER A 272 -0.97 -24.15 15.66
N VAL A 273 -1.72 -23.66 14.67
CA VAL A 273 -2.24 -24.49 13.57
C VAL A 273 -1.07 -25.17 12.84
N TRP A 274 -0.07 -24.40 12.41
CA TRP A 274 1.07 -24.95 11.68
C TRP A 274 1.80 -26.04 12.50
N ARG A 275 2.04 -25.81 13.80
CA ARG A 275 2.67 -26.80 14.69
C ARG A 275 1.82 -28.08 14.78
N GLY A 276 0.50 -27.94 14.93
CA GLY A 276 -0.43 -29.07 14.93
C GLY A 276 -0.43 -29.85 13.62
N VAL A 277 -0.46 -29.15 12.48
CA VAL A 277 -0.39 -29.76 11.14
C VAL A 277 0.93 -30.51 10.96
N ALA A 278 2.06 -29.88 11.28
CA ALA A 278 3.39 -30.48 11.13
C ALA A 278 3.54 -31.75 11.97
N GLU A 279 2.99 -31.76 13.20
CA GLU A 279 3.05 -32.91 14.08
C GLU A 279 2.12 -34.03 13.58
N VAL A 280 0.82 -33.75 13.40
CA VAL A 280 -0.17 -34.76 13.02
C VAL A 280 0.12 -35.35 11.64
N SER A 281 0.56 -34.53 10.69
CA SER A 281 0.82 -34.97 9.30
C SER A 281 1.97 -35.98 9.18
N ARG A 282 2.97 -35.94 10.07
CA ARG A 282 4.16 -36.81 10.04
C ARG A 282 3.93 -38.20 10.64
N ILE A 283 2.86 -38.36 11.40
CA ILE A 283 2.59 -39.61 12.11
C ILE A 283 2.21 -40.70 11.12
N VAL A 284 2.94 -41.81 11.19
CA VAL A 284 2.68 -43.00 10.38
C VAL A 284 1.53 -43.78 11.00
N THR A 285 0.43 -43.89 10.28
CA THR A 285 -0.76 -44.64 10.71
C THR A 285 -0.75 -46.04 10.09
N VAL A 286 -0.99 -47.06 10.91
CA VAL A 286 -0.87 -48.48 10.50
C VAL A 286 -2.13 -49.01 9.80
N SER A 287 -3.25 -48.27 9.81
CA SER A 287 -4.53 -48.71 9.21
C SER A 287 -5.42 -47.55 8.73
N ALA A 288 -6.07 -47.76 7.59
CA ALA A 288 -7.08 -46.85 7.02
C ALA A 288 -8.46 -46.94 7.71
N ILE A 289 -8.74 -48.03 8.45
CA ILE A 289 -10.06 -48.35 9.03
C ILE A 289 -10.03 -48.33 10.58
N GLY A 290 -8.87 -48.04 11.18
CA GLY A 290 -8.65 -47.97 12.63
C GLY A 290 -8.91 -46.59 13.26
N PRO A 291 -8.49 -46.34 14.51
CA PRO A 291 -8.47 -45.00 15.07
C PRO A 291 -7.55 -44.08 14.25
N THR A 292 -7.92 -42.81 14.10
CA THR A 292 -7.02 -41.79 13.52
C THR A 292 -6.22 -41.12 14.63
N VAL A 293 -5.23 -40.31 14.26
CA VAL A 293 -4.48 -39.48 15.20
C VAL A 293 -4.92 -38.03 15.03
N GLY A 294 -5.11 -37.33 16.13
CA GLY A 294 -5.44 -35.92 16.11
C GLY A 294 -4.76 -35.12 17.21
N ALA A 295 -4.78 -33.80 17.07
CA ALA A 295 -4.20 -32.87 18.03
C ALA A 295 -5.09 -31.64 18.21
N PHE A 296 -5.20 -31.22 19.47
CA PHE A 296 -5.79 -29.94 19.84
C PHE A 296 -4.84 -28.80 19.46
N VAL A 297 -5.36 -27.76 18.80
CA VAL A 297 -4.53 -26.61 18.38
C VAL A 297 -5.01 -25.28 18.95
N ILE A 298 -6.33 -25.08 19.08
CA ILE A 298 -6.91 -23.80 19.49
C ILE A 298 -8.13 -24.07 20.35
N GLY A 299 -8.25 -23.39 21.49
CA GLY A 299 -9.43 -23.36 22.33
C GLY A 299 -10.11 -21.98 22.32
N PHE A 300 -11.43 -21.99 22.40
CA PHE A 300 -12.30 -20.82 22.44
C PHE A 300 -13.08 -20.79 23.75
N TRP A 301 -12.86 -19.75 24.55
CA TRP A 301 -13.56 -19.53 25.80
C TRP A 301 -14.60 -18.42 25.61
N PRO A 302 -15.90 -18.75 25.58
CA PRO A 302 -16.94 -17.74 25.65
C PRO A 302 -16.86 -17.03 27.01
N ARG A 303 -17.01 -15.70 27.06
CA ARG A 303 -17.10 -14.95 28.34
C ARG A 303 -18.19 -13.87 28.33
N LYS A 304 -19.07 -13.68 29.32
CA LYS A 304 -19.47 -14.42 30.53
C LYS A 304 -20.88 -13.91 30.94
N ALA A 305 -21.60 -14.66 31.78
CA ALA A 305 -22.49 -14.08 32.79
C ALA A 305 -22.41 -14.96 34.05
N GLY A 306 -21.74 -14.65 35.16
CA GLY A 306 -20.89 -13.53 35.53
C GLY A 306 -19.57 -14.07 36.07
N GLU A 307 -18.81 -14.63 35.14
CA GLU A 307 -17.37 -14.53 35.16
C GLU A 307 -16.52 -15.81 35.46
N GLY A 308 -16.97 -17.00 35.02
CA GLY A 308 -16.18 -18.26 34.88
C GLY A 308 -16.18 -18.88 33.46
N SER A 309 -15.86 -20.18 33.30
CA SER A 309 -15.88 -20.94 32.01
C SER A 309 -17.29 -21.27 31.51
N ASP A 310 -18.25 -20.39 31.79
CA ASP A 310 -19.67 -20.61 31.55
C ASP A 310 -19.96 -20.56 30.04
N ILE A 311 -20.78 -21.50 29.56
CA ILE A 311 -21.24 -21.52 28.16
C ILE A 311 -22.33 -20.46 28.02
N VAL A 312 -22.08 -19.46 27.17
CA VAL A 312 -23.06 -18.39 26.89
C VAL A 312 -23.82 -18.72 25.60
N PRO A 313 -25.15 -18.89 25.63
CA PRO A 313 -25.94 -19.14 24.44
C PRO A 313 -25.69 -18.08 23.36
N GLY A 314 -25.57 -18.52 22.12
CA GLY A 314 -25.33 -17.61 21.00
C GLY A 314 -23.86 -17.29 20.70
N ARG A 315 -22.93 -17.66 21.59
CA ARG A 315 -21.49 -17.32 21.45
C ARG A 315 -20.60 -18.46 20.96
N ASN A 316 -21.19 -19.62 20.70
CA ASN A 316 -20.45 -20.72 20.12
C ASN A 316 -19.95 -20.36 18.72
N ILE A 317 -18.69 -20.70 18.47
CA ILE A 317 -18.04 -20.67 17.18
C ILE A 317 -18.65 -21.77 16.32
N GLU A 318 -19.25 -21.34 15.21
CA GLU A 318 -19.83 -22.21 14.19
C GLU A 318 -18.86 -22.45 13.04
N MET A 319 -17.88 -21.56 12.89
CA MET A 319 -16.95 -21.58 11.78
C MET A 319 -15.61 -20.99 12.19
N PHE A 320 -14.54 -21.67 11.78
CA PHE A 320 -13.15 -21.22 11.84
C PHE A 320 -12.59 -21.18 10.42
N ALA A 321 -11.90 -20.11 10.05
CA ALA A 321 -11.29 -19.96 8.73
C ALA A 321 -9.87 -19.38 8.81
N ALA A 322 -8.95 -19.97 8.07
CA ALA A 322 -7.56 -19.51 7.96
C ALA A 322 -6.96 -19.93 6.60
N GLN A 323 -5.77 -19.42 6.26
CA GLN A 323 -5.11 -19.77 5.00
C GLN A 323 -4.92 -21.28 4.85
N ALA A 324 -5.37 -21.85 3.73
CA ALA A 324 -5.30 -23.28 3.44
C ALA A 324 -3.86 -23.79 3.34
N SER A 325 -2.91 -22.93 2.96
CA SER A 325 -1.47 -23.23 2.93
C SER A 325 -0.93 -23.69 4.28
N LEU A 326 -1.47 -23.18 5.39
CA LEU A 326 -1.12 -23.61 6.75
C LEU A 326 -1.45 -25.09 6.99
N PHE A 327 -2.54 -25.57 6.40
CA PHE A 327 -3.03 -26.96 6.54
C PHE A 327 -2.41 -27.90 5.51
N ALA A 328 -2.02 -27.38 4.35
CA ALA A 328 -1.28 -28.13 3.35
C ALA A 328 0.16 -28.42 3.79
N ALA A 329 0.77 -27.54 4.61
CA ALA A 329 2.13 -27.63 5.15
C ALA A 329 3.20 -28.01 4.11
N GLY A 330 3.04 -27.53 2.87
CA GLY A 330 3.95 -27.81 1.76
C GLY A 330 3.82 -29.21 1.14
N TYR A 331 2.95 -30.08 1.65
CA TYR A 331 2.71 -31.42 1.09
C TYR A 331 1.80 -31.41 -0.14
N SER A 332 0.90 -30.44 -0.22
CA SER A 332 -0.10 -30.35 -1.30
C SER A 332 -0.05 -28.98 -1.97
N PRO A 333 0.06 -28.90 -3.31
CA PRO A 333 -0.08 -27.64 -4.01
C PRO A 333 -1.53 -27.15 -3.91
N VAL A 334 -1.72 -25.89 -3.50
CA VAL A 334 -3.03 -25.23 -3.49
C VAL A 334 -3.02 -24.16 -4.56
N GLN A 335 -3.70 -24.42 -5.68
CA GLN A 335 -3.69 -23.56 -6.87
C GLN A 335 -5.11 -23.18 -7.31
N PRO A 336 -5.30 -22.01 -7.94
CA PRO A 336 -6.58 -21.64 -8.54
C PRO A 336 -7.12 -22.71 -9.50
N GLU A 337 -8.41 -22.65 -9.82
CA GLU A 337 -9.14 -23.60 -10.69
C GLU A 337 -9.37 -25.01 -10.14
N MET A 338 -8.64 -25.44 -9.10
CA MET A 338 -8.88 -26.72 -8.42
C MET A 338 -10.31 -26.77 -7.86
N ASN A 339 -10.98 -27.93 -8.01
CA ASN A 339 -12.31 -28.19 -7.43
C ASN A 339 -12.24 -29.00 -6.14
N VAL A 340 -11.10 -29.67 -5.89
CA VAL A 340 -10.80 -30.47 -4.72
C VAL A 340 -9.32 -30.29 -4.40
N VAL A 341 -8.97 -30.18 -3.12
CA VAL A 341 -7.59 -30.13 -2.63
C VAL A 341 -7.44 -31.21 -1.58
N ASP A 342 -6.41 -32.05 -1.70
CA ASP A 342 -6.11 -33.05 -0.69
C ASP A 342 -5.27 -32.40 0.42
N LEU A 343 -5.77 -32.36 1.65
CA LEU A 343 -5.00 -31.89 2.81
C LEU A 343 -4.45 -33.06 3.62
N PRO A 344 -3.20 -32.98 4.14
CA PRO A 344 -2.62 -34.03 4.98
C PRO A 344 -3.28 -34.13 6.37
N VAL A 345 -3.96 -33.06 6.78
CA VAL A 345 -4.81 -33.01 7.98
C VAL A 345 -6.08 -32.26 7.67
N ARG A 346 -7.18 -32.59 8.35
CA ARG A 346 -8.43 -31.83 8.32
C ARG A 346 -8.87 -31.49 9.73
N GLY A 347 -9.59 -30.39 9.87
CA GLY A 347 -10.02 -29.90 11.18
C GLY A 347 -11.52 -30.08 11.42
N PHE A 348 -11.90 -30.13 12.69
CA PHE A 348 -13.29 -29.94 13.12
C PHE A 348 -13.34 -29.14 14.42
N ILE A 349 -14.49 -28.52 14.68
CA ILE A 349 -14.77 -27.83 15.94
C ILE A 349 -15.64 -28.74 16.81
N THR A 350 -15.24 -28.97 18.05
CA THR A 350 -16.02 -29.73 19.04
C THR A 350 -15.95 -29.08 20.42
N MET A 351 -16.71 -29.60 21.38
CA MET A 351 -16.65 -29.18 22.77
C MET A 351 -15.56 -29.96 23.53
N GLY A 352 -14.59 -29.23 24.08
CA GLY A 352 -13.57 -29.75 24.97
C GLY A 352 -14.14 -30.18 26.33
N ASN A 353 -13.33 -30.92 27.09
CA ASN A 353 -13.76 -31.50 28.37
C ASN A 353 -14.09 -30.45 29.46
N ASN A 354 -13.55 -29.23 29.36
CA ASN A 354 -13.78 -28.17 30.35
C ASN A 354 -14.78 -27.11 29.85
N GLY A 355 -15.57 -27.43 28.82
CA GLY A 355 -16.65 -26.56 28.31
C GLY A 355 -16.24 -25.49 27.30
N GLN A 356 -14.95 -25.39 26.95
CA GLN A 356 -14.48 -24.61 25.81
C GLN A 356 -14.77 -25.30 24.48
N GLN A 357 -14.89 -24.54 23.38
CA GLN A 357 -14.82 -25.13 22.04
C GLN A 357 -13.37 -25.29 21.61
N GLU A 358 -13.09 -26.31 20.83
CA GLU A 358 -11.74 -26.70 20.44
C GLU A 358 -11.68 -26.97 18.95
N VAL A 359 -10.63 -26.49 18.28
CA VAL A 359 -10.22 -26.97 16.96
C VAL A 359 -9.30 -28.16 17.16
N ILE A 360 -9.71 -29.29 16.58
CA ILE A 360 -8.93 -30.53 16.55
C ILE A 360 -8.55 -30.80 15.10
N LEU A 361 -7.27 -31.04 14.85
CA LEU A 361 -6.76 -31.49 13.56
C LEU A 361 -6.58 -32.99 13.58
N VAL A 362 -7.05 -33.69 12.56
CA VAL A 362 -6.91 -35.15 12.41
C VAL A 362 -6.19 -35.52 11.14
N LYS A 363 -5.43 -36.61 11.22
CA LYS A 363 -4.69 -37.19 10.09
C LYS A 363 -5.66 -37.69 9.02
N THR A 364 -5.43 -37.31 7.78
CA THR A 364 -6.18 -37.83 6.62
C THR A 364 -5.52 -39.10 6.06
N GLY A 365 -6.29 -39.89 5.31
CA GLY A 365 -5.87 -41.22 4.81
C GLY A 365 -5.88 -42.32 5.90
N ALA A 366 -6.32 -41.98 7.11
CA ALA A 366 -6.39 -42.86 8.27
C ALA A 366 -7.76 -42.74 8.96
N GLY A 367 -8.20 -43.83 9.60
CA GLY A 367 -9.46 -43.90 10.34
C GLY A 367 -10.70 -43.37 9.61
N GLY A 368 -10.80 -43.65 8.30
CA GLY A 368 -11.92 -43.23 7.46
C GLY A 368 -11.95 -41.74 7.11
N VAL A 369 -10.93 -40.96 7.47
CA VAL A 369 -10.86 -39.53 7.14
C VAL A 369 -10.27 -39.34 5.74
N SER A 370 -11.10 -38.91 4.78
CA SER A 370 -10.65 -38.57 3.42
C SER A 370 -9.74 -37.33 3.43
N ALA A 371 -8.70 -37.33 2.59
CA ALA A 371 -7.84 -36.15 2.39
C ALA A 371 -8.55 -35.04 1.59
N SER A 372 -9.52 -35.41 0.77
CA SER A 372 -10.15 -34.51 -0.19
C SER A 372 -11.08 -33.50 0.47
N VAL A 373 -10.76 -32.23 0.24
CA VAL A 373 -11.54 -31.06 0.67
C VAL A 373 -12.11 -30.36 -0.58
N PRO A 374 -13.44 -30.15 -0.67
CA PRO A 374 -14.03 -29.48 -1.82
C PRO A 374 -13.66 -27.99 -1.86
N VAL A 375 -13.46 -27.47 -3.08
CA VAL A 375 -13.27 -26.04 -3.34
C VAL A 375 -14.58 -25.46 -3.85
N HIS A 376 -15.14 -24.50 -3.11
CA HIS A 376 -16.35 -23.78 -3.49
C HIS A 376 -16.02 -22.42 -4.10
N ARG A 377 -16.76 -22.08 -5.17
CA ARG A 377 -16.75 -20.75 -5.78
C ARG A 377 -17.96 -19.97 -5.26
N PRO A 378 -17.78 -18.83 -4.56
CA PRO A 378 -18.89 -18.03 -4.11
C PRO A 378 -19.72 -17.48 -5.27
N VAL A 379 -21.02 -17.33 -5.06
CA VAL A 379 -21.94 -16.71 -6.03
C VAL A 379 -22.36 -15.35 -5.51
N ARG A 380 -22.13 -14.29 -6.31
CA ARG A 380 -22.57 -12.92 -5.99
C ARG A 380 -24.09 -12.82 -6.01
N ASP A 381 -24.65 -12.32 -4.94
CA ASP A 381 -26.02 -11.84 -4.89
C ASP A 381 -26.10 -10.40 -5.43
N LYS A 382 -26.94 -10.18 -6.44
CA LYS A 382 -27.05 -8.88 -7.09
C LYS A 382 -27.76 -7.85 -6.22
N GLU A 383 -28.69 -8.27 -5.37
CA GLU A 383 -29.53 -7.38 -4.55
C GLU A 383 -28.76 -6.87 -3.34
N THR A 384 -27.99 -7.73 -2.68
CA THR A 384 -27.22 -7.39 -1.48
C THR A 384 -25.78 -7.00 -1.79
N GLY A 385 -25.25 -7.43 -2.94
CA GLY A 385 -23.83 -7.30 -3.26
C GLY A 385 -22.93 -8.22 -2.43
N LEU A 386 -23.47 -9.13 -1.63
CA LEU A 386 -22.72 -10.12 -0.87
C LEU A 386 -22.44 -11.35 -1.73
N ASP A 387 -21.38 -12.08 -1.41
CA ASP A 387 -21.12 -13.39 -2.00
C ASP A 387 -21.75 -14.47 -1.12
N ARG A 388 -22.19 -15.60 -1.69
CA ARG A 388 -22.73 -16.73 -0.93
C ARG A 388 -22.13 -18.06 -1.33
N ILE A 389 -21.89 -18.92 -0.35
CA ILE A 389 -21.58 -20.34 -0.54
C ILE A 389 -22.72 -21.15 0.06
N VAL A 390 -23.25 -22.11 -0.69
CA VAL A 390 -24.30 -23.02 -0.23
C VAL A 390 -23.68 -24.40 -0.05
N LEU A 391 -23.56 -24.82 1.20
CA LEU A 391 -23.14 -26.18 1.54
C LEU A 391 -24.35 -27.11 1.46
N PRO A 392 -24.21 -28.29 0.85
CA PRO A 392 -25.31 -29.26 0.76
C PRO A 392 -25.75 -29.73 2.16
N ALA A 393 -26.98 -30.25 2.22
CA ALA A 393 -27.45 -31.00 3.38
C ALA A 393 -26.60 -32.26 3.56
N MET A 394 -26.42 -32.66 4.81
CA MET A 394 -25.78 -33.92 5.20
C MET A 394 -26.64 -34.60 6.25
N ALA A 395 -26.38 -35.88 6.54
CA ALA A 395 -27.09 -36.59 7.60
C ALA A 395 -27.14 -35.71 8.86
N GLY A 396 -28.31 -35.50 9.44
CA GLY A 396 -28.46 -34.71 10.66
C GLY A 396 -28.27 -33.18 10.58
N ALA A 397 -28.07 -32.61 9.38
CA ALA A 397 -27.93 -31.17 9.22
C ALA A 397 -28.43 -30.65 7.86
N PRO A 398 -29.25 -29.58 7.84
CA PRO A 398 -29.75 -29.01 6.61
C PRO A 398 -28.63 -28.35 5.78
N SER A 399 -28.97 -28.06 4.52
CA SER A 399 -28.16 -27.17 3.68
C SER A 399 -27.89 -25.86 4.43
N ARG A 400 -26.67 -25.33 4.30
CA ARG A 400 -26.25 -24.15 5.06
C ARG A 400 -25.67 -23.11 4.13
N THR A 401 -26.15 -21.88 4.26
CA THR A 401 -25.65 -20.73 3.51
C THR A 401 -24.62 -20.00 4.36
N ILE A 402 -23.47 -19.72 3.76
CA ILE A 402 -22.43 -18.86 4.31
C ILE A 402 -22.41 -17.60 3.46
N LEU A 403 -22.59 -16.43 4.09
CA LEU A 403 -22.45 -15.15 3.43
C LEU A 403 -21.01 -14.66 3.56
N ILE A 404 -20.47 -14.12 2.48
CA ILE A 404 -19.15 -13.50 2.43
C ILE A 404 -19.35 -12.02 2.10
N ASN A 405 -18.89 -11.14 2.98
CA ASN A 405 -18.81 -9.71 2.69
C ASN A 405 -17.58 -9.46 1.80
N PRO A 406 -17.75 -9.09 0.52
CA PRO A 406 -16.62 -8.91 -0.39
C PRO A 406 -15.84 -7.61 -0.14
N VAL A 407 -16.34 -6.73 0.75
CA VAL A 407 -15.64 -5.53 1.17
C VAL A 407 -14.42 -5.93 2.02
N PRO A 408 -13.19 -5.57 1.62
CA PRO A 408 -12.00 -5.96 2.36
C PRO A 408 -11.98 -5.38 3.78
N VAL A 409 -11.70 -6.23 4.78
CA VAL A 409 -11.46 -5.78 6.15
C VAL A 409 -10.01 -5.33 6.26
N ARG A 410 -9.81 -4.06 6.62
CA ARG A 410 -8.47 -3.50 6.91
C ARG A 410 -8.21 -3.53 8.42
N PRO A 411 -7.00 -3.88 8.88
CA PRO A 411 -6.64 -3.91 10.30
C PRO A 411 -6.85 -2.57 11.02
N THR A 412 -6.86 -1.48 10.26
CA THR A 412 -6.95 -0.09 10.70
C THR A 412 -7.99 0.66 9.86
N ALA A 413 -9.25 0.18 9.86
CA ALA A 413 -10.34 1.03 9.37
C ALA A 413 -10.46 2.23 10.32
N PRO A 414 -10.23 3.49 9.87
CA PRO A 414 -10.52 4.64 10.71
C PRO A 414 -12.00 4.63 11.09
N PRO A 415 -12.37 5.09 12.30
CA PRO A 415 -13.77 5.25 12.67
C PRO A 415 -14.45 6.10 11.60
N HIS A 416 -15.61 5.66 11.13
CA HIS A 416 -16.38 6.27 10.03
C HIS A 416 -16.44 7.80 10.14
N THR A 417 -15.48 8.48 9.53
CA THR A 417 -15.60 9.90 9.20
C THR A 417 -16.55 9.92 8.01
N GLY A 418 -17.58 10.77 8.00
CA GLY A 418 -18.70 10.75 7.03
C GLY A 418 -18.37 10.97 5.54
N ASN A 419 -17.14 10.69 5.11
CA ASN A 419 -16.61 10.80 3.76
C ASN A 419 -16.46 9.45 3.03
N ASP A 420 -16.72 8.32 3.68
CA ASP A 420 -16.63 7.00 3.03
C ASP A 420 -17.91 6.65 2.27
N ALA A 421 -17.76 6.06 1.08
CA ALA A 421 -18.88 5.51 0.33
C ALA A 421 -19.60 4.43 1.17
N PRO A 422 -20.94 4.35 1.12
CA PRO A 422 -21.68 3.42 1.97
C PRO A 422 -21.38 1.98 1.56
N VAL A 423 -20.99 1.14 2.52
CA VAL A 423 -20.69 -0.29 2.32
C VAL A 423 -21.37 -1.17 3.37
N PRO A 424 -21.66 -2.45 3.09
CA PRO A 424 -22.20 -3.36 4.09
C PRO A 424 -21.22 -3.60 5.24
N VAL A 425 -21.74 -3.63 6.46
CA VAL A 425 -20.96 -3.80 7.68
C VAL A 425 -21.29 -5.15 8.30
N THR A 426 -20.29 -6.01 8.40
CA THR A 426 -20.41 -7.29 9.11
C THR A 426 -20.49 -7.03 10.62
N PRO A 427 -21.49 -7.60 11.33
CA PRO A 427 -21.54 -7.50 12.78
C PRO A 427 -20.27 -8.06 13.43
N VAL A 428 -19.64 -7.27 14.29
CA VAL A 428 -18.38 -7.65 14.96
C VAL A 428 -18.68 -8.51 16.17
N HIS A 429 -17.99 -9.66 16.27
CA HIS A 429 -18.03 -10.49 17.47
C HIS A 429 -17.04 -9.98 18.52
N THR A 430 -17.52 -9.73 19.74
CA THR A 430 -16.70 -9.35 20.90
C THR A 430 -16.90 -10.33 22.06
N GLY A 431 -15.84 -10.61 22.83
CA GLY A 431 -15.93 -11.35 24.09
C GLY A 431 -15.80 -12.89 24.01
N THR A 432 -15.22 -13.45 22.95
CA THR A 432 -14.64 -14.81 23.02
C THR A 432 -13.13 -14.69 23.11
N ASP A 433 -12.55 -15.26 24.16
CA ASP A 433 -11.10 -15.34 24.31
C ASP A 433 -10.57 -16.55 23.54
N ILE A 434 -9.49 -16.32 22.79
CA ILE A 434 -8.80 -17.35 22.00
C ILE A 434 -7.51 -17.70 22.73
N LYS A 435 -7.26 -18.99 22.96
CA LYS A 435 -5.95 -19.47 23.42
C LYS A 435 -5.46 -20.61 22.55
N GLN A 436 -4.17 -20.59 22.24
CA GLN A 436 -3.51 -21.72 21.62
C GLN A 436 -3.25 -22.84 22.63
N ALA A 437 -2.99 -24.03 22.13
CA ALA A 437 -2.42 -25.09 22.94
C ALA A 437 -1.01 -24.71 23.44
N ASP A 438 -0.76 -24.88 24.74
CA ASP A 438 0.55 -24.65 25.35
C ASP A 438 1.60 -25.58 24.73
N SER A 439 1.22 -26.84 24.48
CA SER A 439 1.97 -27.82 23.71
C SER A 439 1.05 -28.61 22.79
N ILE A 440 1.57 -29.01 21.63
CA ILE A 440 0.85 -29.90 20.72
C ILE A 440 1.04 -31.33 21.23
N VAL A 441 -0.06 -31.96 21.64
CA VAL A 441 -0.09 -33.36 22.07
C VAL A 441 -1.03 -34.12 21.15
N THR A 442 -0.52 -35.20 20.58
CA THR A 442 -1.29 -36.07 19.70
C THR A 442 -2.00 -37.15 20.51
N THR A 443 -3.26 -37.38 20.19
CA THR A 443 -4.07 -38.43 20.80
C THR A 443 -4.69 -39.32 19.74
N SER A 444 -4.95 -40.58 20.11
CA SER A 444 -5.69 -41.51 19.27
C SER A 444 -7.18 -41.21 19.35
N PHE A 445 -7.82 -41.02 18.20
CA PHE A 445 -9.25 -40.75 18.04
C PHE A 445 -9.95 -41.97 17.45
N PRO A 446 -10.83 -42.65 18.21
CA PRO A 446 -11.69 -43.69 17.67
C PRO A 446 -12.55 -43.17 16.52
N ALA A 447 -12.77 -43.98 15.49
CA ALA A 447 -13.59 -43.58 14.34
C ALA A 447 -15.04 -43.22 14.75
N SER A 448 -15.58 -43.80 15.83
CA SER A 448 -16.90 -43.46 16.39
C SER A 448 -17.00 -42.05 16.94
N ASP A 449 -15.86 -41.46 17.32
CA ASP A 449 -15.77 -40.19 18.02
C ASP A 449 -15.52 -39.03 17.04
N LEU A 450 -15.18 -39.36 15.79
CA LEU A 450 -15.00 -38.37 14.73
C LEU A 450 -16.36 -37.82 14.27
N PRO A 451 -16.53 -36.49 14.21
CA PRO A 451 -17.66 -35.88 13.52
C PRO A 451 -17.53 -36.06 12.01
N GLN A 452 -18.65 -35.98 11.30
CA GLN A 452 -18.59 -35.81 9.85
C GLN A 452 -18.01 -34.42 9.59
N LEU A 453 -16.85 -34.40 8.95
CA LEU A 453 -16.16 -33.15 8.64
C LEU A 453 -17.01 -32.35 7.65
N ARG A 454 -17.36 -31.13 8.05
CA ARG A 454 -18.03 -30.14 7.20
C ARG A 454 -17.10 -28.96 7.02
N ASP A 455 -16.28 -29.05 6.01
CA ASP A 455 -15.17 -28.17 5.72
C ASP A 455 -15.02 -28.01 4.21
N PHE A 456 -14.46 -26.88 3.80
CA PHE A 456 -14.25 -26.56 2.40
C PHE A 456 -13.14 -25.53 2.23
N ILE A 457 -12.71 -25.33 0.99
CA ILE A 457 -11.81 -24.25 0.61
C ILE A 457 -12.53 -23.27 -0.30
N TYR A 458 -12.23 -21.99 -0.20
CA TYR A 458 -12.60 -20.99 -1.22
C TYR A 458 -11.45 -20.01 -1.42
N TRP A 459 -11.50 -19.23 -2.49
CA TRP A 459 -10.48 -18.23 -2.81
C TRP A 459 -10.95 -16.82 -2.46
N GLN A 460 -10.03 -16.00 -1.94
CA GLN A 460 -10.22 -14.57 -1.75
C GLN A 460 -8.98 -13.79 -2.22
N PRO A 461 -9.08 -12.46 -2.43
CA PRO A 461 -7.91 -11.61 -2.62
C PRO A 461 -6.96 -11.73 -1.42
N ASP A 462 -5.66 -11.72 -1.69
CA ASP A 462 -4.66 -11.70 -0.62
C ASP A 462 -4.60 -10.33 0.11
N ALA A 463 -3.71 -10.20 1.09
CA ALA A 463 -3.53 -8.96 1.85
C ALA A 463 -3.12 -7.75 1.00
N THR A 464 -2.51 -7.96 -0.18
CA THR A 464 -2.13 -6.88 -1.11
C THR A 464 -3.30 -6.44 -1.99
N GLY A 465 -4.31 -7.30 -2.15
CA GLY A 465 -5.44 -7.11 -3.07
C GLY A 465 -5.09 -7.36 -4.54
N SER A 466 -3.83 -7.66 -4.86
CA SER A 466 -3.36 -7.95 -6.22
C SER A 466 -3.22 -9.44 -6.51
N GLY A 467 -2.99 -10.24 -5.47
CA GLY A 467 -2.91 -11.69 -5.54
C GLY A 467 -4.15 -12.38 -4.99
N VAL A 468 -4.07 -13.69 -4.86
CA VAL A 468 -5.16 -14.55 -4.35
C VAL A 468 -4.62 -15.51 -3.31
N GLU A 469 -5.44 -15.83 -2.32
CA GLU A 469 -5.14 -16.84 -1.32
C GLU A 469 -6.33 -17.79 -1.13
N ALA A 470 -6.02 -19.06 -0.88
CA ALA A 470 -7.01 -20.07 -0.54
C ALA A 470 -7.26 -20.07 0.96
N ILE A 471 -8.52 -20.11 1.36
CA ILE A 471 -8.95 -20.13 2.76
C ILE A 471 -9.61 -21.47 3.04
N TYR A 472 -9.09 -22.20 4.01
CA TYR A 472 -9.71 -23.41 4.54
C TYR A 472 -10.68 -23.05 5.65
N VAL A 473 -11.92 -23.48 5.50
CA VAL A 473 -13.03 -23.18 6.39
C VAL A 473 -13.50 -24.48 7.04
N ILE A 474 -13.56 -24.49 8.36
CA ILE A 474 -14.01 -25.60 9.21
C ILE A 474 -15.30 -25.18 9.89
N LEU A 475 -16.35 -26.00 9.83
CA LEU A 475 -17.59 -25.78 10.59
C LEU A 475 -17.69 -26.69 11.81
N SER A 476 -18.50 -26.28 12.79
CA SER A 476 -18.88 -27.09 13.95
C SER A 476 -19.72 -28.31 13.57
N ASP A 477 -19.65 -29.38 14.38
CA ASP A 477 -20.58 -30.50 14.27
C ASP A 477 -22.01 -29.98 14.52
N PRO A 478 -22.97 -30.22 13.60
CA PRO A 478 -24.38 -29.88 13.79
C PRO A 478 -25.03 -30.46 15.07
N LEU A 479 -24.45 -31.51 15.66
CA LEU A 479 -24.89 -32.07 16.95
C LEU A 479 -24.26 -31.37 18.17
N ASP A 480 -23.24 -30.52 17.96
CA ASP A 480 -22.55 -29.72 18.99
C ASP A 480 -23.04 -28.25 18.94
N SER A 481 -24.36 -28.05 19.06
CA SER A 481 -25.05 -26.77 18.83
C SER A 481 -25.27 -25.91 20.10
N GLY A 482 -24.28 -25.88 21.01
CA GLY A 482 -24.32 -25.13 22.27
C GLY A 482 -25.16 -25.77 23.36
N ARG A 483 -26.49 -25.88 23.16
CA ARG A 483 -27.37 -26.61 24.10
C ARG A 483 -27.06 -28.11 24.08
N PHE A 484 -26.73 -28.66 22.92
CA PHE A 484 -26.45 -30.09 22.76
C PHE A 484 -24.98 -30.32 22.49
N THR A 485 -24.53 -31.49 22.92
CA THR A 485 -23.28 -32.08 22.43
C THR A 485 -23.57 -33.50 21.98
N ARG A 486 -22.89 -33.94 20.92
CA ARG A 486 -22.98 -35.32 20.42
C ARG A 486 -22.69 -36.33 21.52
N LYS A 487 -21.66 -36.05 22.34
CA LYS A 487 -21.26 -36.91 23.47
C LYS A 487 -22.39 -37.09 24.49
N GLN A 488 -23.11 -36.00 24.81
CA GLN A 488 -24.20 -36.08 25.75
C GLN A 488 -25.44 -36.75 25.15
N LEU A 489 -25.75 -36.49 23.88
CA LEU A 489 -26.80 -37.20 23.15
C LEU A 489 -26.52 -38.71 23.12
N ASP A 490 -25.31 -39.13 22.77
CA ASP A 490 -24.91 -40.55 22.74
C ASP A 490 -25.09 -41.23 24.11
N LYS A 491 -24.62 -40.56 25.19
CA LYS A 491 -24.73 -41.06 26.56
C LYS A 491 -26.19 -41.27 27.00
N LYS A 492 -27.11 -40.48 26.45
CA LYS A 492 -28.54 -40.49 26.81
C LYS A 492 -29.41 -41.26 25.83
N TYR A 493 -28.92 -41.55 24.63
CA TYR A 493 -29.69 -42.14 23.54
C TYR A 493 -30.36 -43.46 23.94
N LEU A 494 -29.57 -44.50 24.26
CA LEU A 494 -30.11 -45.83 24.58
C LEU A 494 -30.98 -45.86 25.84
N LYS A 495 -30.87 -44.84 26.69
CA LYS A 495 -31.61 -44.74 27.94
C LYS A 495 -32.97 -44.08 27.76
N HIS A 496 -33.07 -43.11 26.85
CA HIS A 496 -34.18 -42.16 26.86
C HIS A 496 -34.75 -41.83 25.48
N ALA A 497 -34.07 -42.11 24.36
CA ALA A 497 -34.56 -41.71 23.03
C ALA A 497 -35.97 -42.28 22.73
N ARG A 498 -36.25 -43.49 23.21
CA ARG A 498 -37.56 -44.14 23.10
C ARG A 498 -38.69 -43.38 23.77
N ASP A 499 -38.41 -42.70 24.88
CA ASP A 499 -39.41 -41.88 25.58
C ASP A 499 -39.89 -40.69 24.73
N PHE A 500 -39.03 -40.26 23.79
CA PHE A 500 -39.30 -39.18 22.84
C PHE A 500 -39.74 -39.71 21.47
N GLY A 501 -40.05 -41.00 21.36
CA GLY A 501 -40.57 -41.61 20.13
C GLY A 501 -39.50 -42.07 19.13
N VAL A 502 -38.22 -42.08 19.51
CA VAL A 502 -37.12 -42.58 18.68
C VAL A 502 -36.81 -44.02 19.07
N SER A 503 -37.31 -44.99 18.28
CA SER A 503 -37.30 -46.40 18.66
C SER A 503 -36.07 -47.20 18.23
N ASP A 504 -35.29 -46.70 17.26
CA ASP A 504 -34.09 -47.38 16.76
C ASP A 504 -33.06 -47.54 17.90
N THR A 505 -32.44 -48.71 18.00
CA THR A 505 -31.39 -49.00 18.98
C THR A 505 -29.99 -48.76 18.44
N LYS A 506 -29.85 -48.59 17.12
CA LYS A 506 -28.57 -48.25 16.51
C LYS A 506 -28.19 -46.83 16.88
N LYS A 507 -27.04 -46.69 17.54
CA LYS A 507 -26.43 -45.39 17.80
C LYS A 507 -25.62 -44.98 16.58
N ASN A 508 -26.16 -44.06 15.80
CA ASN A 508 -25.49 -43.44 14.68
C ASN A 508 -25.91 -41.97 14.59
N ARG A 509 -25.34 -41.24 13.64
CA ARG A 509 -25.59 -39.80 13.51
C ARG A 509 -27.06 -39.47 13.22
N GLU A 510 -27.73 -40.25 12.38
CA GLU A 510 -29.13 -40.03 12.01
C GLU A 510 -30.00 -40.15 13.25
N THR A 511 -29.84 -41.23 14.01
CA THR A 511 -30.63 -41.48 15.21
C THR A 511 -30.34 -40.49 16.35
N LEU A 512 -29.08 -40.07 16.53
CA LEU A 512 -28.74 -39.01 17.48
C LEU A 512 -29.35 -37.65 17.08
N THR A 513 -29.49 -37.40 15.77
CA THR A 513 -30.16 -36.20 15.26
C THR A 513 -31.66 -36.26 15.55
N GLU A 514 -32.31 -37.38 15.25
CA GLU A 514 -33.72 -37.56 15.56
C GLU A 514 -33.99 -37.36 17.05
N PHE A 515 -33.10 -37.85 17.90
CA PHE A 515 -33.20 -37.65 19.34
C PHE A 515 -33.05 -36.16 19.74
N ARG A 516 -32.06 -35.46 19.18
CA ARG A 516 -31.91 -33.99 19.37
C ARG A 516 -33.19 -33.26 18.94
N ASP A 517 -33.68 -33.53 17.73
CA ASP A 517 -34.84 -32.85 17.15
C ASP A 517 -36.11 -33.14 17.95
N ALA A 518 -36.25 -34.35 18.49
CA ALA A 518 -37.36 -34.70 19.38
C ALA A 518 -37.30 -33.94 20.72
N ILE A 519 -36.09 -33.70 21.27
CA ILE A 519 -35.92 -32.86 22.46
C ILE A 519 -36.25 -31.40 22.14
N ASP A 520 -35.75 -30.86 21.03
CA ASP A 520 -36.07 -29.49 20.63
C ASP A 520 -37.56 -29.31 20.35
N LYS A 521 -38.21 -30.29 19.72
CA LYS A 521 -39.66 -30.30 19.53
C LYS A 521 -40.40 -30.31 20.86
N HIS A 522 -39.92 -31.07 21.85
CA HIS A 522 -40.48 -31.04 23.20
C HIS A 522 -40.33 -29.66 23.84
N LEU A 523 -39.17 -29.02 23.73
CA LEU A 523 -38.92 -27.69 24.29
C LEU A 523 -39.71 -26.57 23.60
N ALA A 524 -39.95 -26.69 22.28
CA ALA A 524 -40.70 -25.73 21.48
C ALA A 524 -42.23 -25.92 21.56
N ASP A 525 -42.70 -27.05 22.08
CA ASP A 525 -44.13 -27.31 22.24
C ASP A 525 -44.75 -26.32 23.23
N LYS A 526 -45.81 -25.63 22.81
CA LYS A 526 -46.61 -24.71 23.64
C LYS A 526 -47.17 -25.36 24.91
N GLY A 527 -47.33 -26.68 24.92
CA GLY A 527 -47.76 -27.44 26.10
C GLY A 527 -46.65 -27.75 27.11
N THR A 528 -45.40 -27.42 26.79
CA THR A 528 -44.25 -27.62 27.67
C THR A 528 -44.03 -26.39 28.55
N ILE A 529 -43.93 -26.62 29.86
CA ILE A 529 -43.73 -25.55 30.86
C ILE A 529 -42.43 -25.77 31.64
N GLU A 530 -41.74 -24.69 31.97
CA GLU A 530 -40.65 -24.72 32.96
C GLU A 530 -41.26 -24.98 34.35
N LYS A 531 -40.98 -26.13 34.95
CA LYS A 531 -41.49 -26.54 36.26
C LYS A 531 -40.44 -27.32 37.02
N GLY A 532 -39.90 -26.72 38.07
CA GLY A 532 -39.06 -27.44 39.03
C GLY A 532 -37.59 -27.58 38.63
N THR A 533 -36.84 -28.31 39.46
CA THR A 533 -35.39 -28.49 39.36
C THR A 533 -35.01 -29.97 39.46
N TYR A 534 -33.82 -30.31 38.94
CA TYR A 534 -33.28 -31.66 39.04
C TYR A 534 -32.26 -31.75 40.17
N LEU A 535 -32.51 -32.64 41.14
CA LEU A 535 -31.73 -32.73 42.38
C LEU A 535 -30.23 -32.98 42.15
N LEU A 536 -29.88 -33.75 41.12
CA LEU A 536 -28.47 -34.08 40.83
C LEU A 536 -27.72 -32.97 40.08
N VAL A 537 -28.42 -31.95 39.60
CA VAL A 537 -27.81 -30.82 38.89
C VAL A 537 -28.32 -29.53 39.50
N LYS A 538 -27.49 -28.94 40.35
CA LYS A 538 -27.79 -27.67 41.02
C LYS A 538 -28.20 -26.60 40.00
N ASP A 539 -29.23 -25.84 40.35
CA ASP A 539 -29.76 -24.71 39.56
C ASP A 539 -30.22 -25.10 38.14
N SER A 540 -30.52 -26.39 37.93
CA SER A 540 -31.12 -26.87 36.69
C SER A 540 -32.59 -26.50 36.56
N LYS A 541 -33.04 -26.42 35.32
CA LYS A 541 -34.43 -26.18 34.94
C LYS A 541 -35.02 -27.43 34.31
N VAL A 542 -36.23 -27.80 34.73
CA VAL A 542 -36.95 -28.93 34.17
C VAL A 542 -38.12 -28.44 33.33
N PHE A 543 -38.20 -28.89 32.09
CA PHE A 543 -39.25 -28.58 31.12
C PHE A 543 -40.19 -29.77 30.95
N PHE A 544 -41.43 -29.64 31.42
CA PHE A 544 -42.41 -30.73 31.47
C PHE A 544 -43.58 -30.50 30.53
N ASN A 545 -43.99 -31.57 29.84
CA ASN A 545 -45.18 -31.57 28.99
C ASN A 545 -46.21 -32.55 29.53
N SER A 546 -47.39 -32.04 29.91
CA SER A 546 -48.44 -32.86 30.54
C SER A 546 -49.10 -33.87 29.59
N ARG A 547 -49.00 -33.66 28.27
CA ARG A 547 -49.59 -34.57 27.27
C ARG A 547 -48.73 -35.82 27.09
N THR A 548 -47.42 -35.65 26.95
CA THR A 548 -46.48 -36.77 26.80
C THR A 548 -46.05 -37.35 28.14
N ASN A 549 -46.15 -36.56 29.22
CA ASN A 549 -45.50 -36.77 30.51
C ASN A 549 -43.97 -36.79 30.44
N ASN A 550 -43.39 -36.23 29.38
CA ASN A 550 -41.94 -36.14 29.27
C ASN A 550 -41.40 -34.94 30.06
N VAL A 551 -40.20 -35.12 30.60
CA VAL A 551 -39.37 -34.06 31.19
C VAL A 551 -38.08 -33.93 30.40
N VAL A 552 -37.61 -32.69 30.25
CA VAL A 552 -36.26 -32.37 29.74
C VAL A 552 -35.56 -31.52 30.78
N VAL A 553 -34.35 -31.91 31.16
CA VAL A 553 -33.52 -31.23 32.15
C VAL A 553 -32.44 -30.44 31.43
N ILE A 554 -32.40 -29.15 31.70
CA ILE A 554 -31.40 -28.20 31.19
C ILE A 554 -30.59 -27.67 32.38
N SER A 555 -29.27 -27.63 32.26
CA SER A 555 -28.38 -27.08 33.29
C SER A 555 -28.55 -25.55 33.42
N LYS A 556 -27.95 -24.96 34.47
CA LYS A 556 -27.86 -23.50 34.61
C LYS A 556 -27.24 -22.82 33.37
N ASP A 557 -26.31 -23.51 32.71
CA ASP A 557 -25.55 -23.02 31.54
C ASP A 557 -26.31 -23.27 30.22
N ASN A 558 -27.61 -23.58 30.29
CA ASN A 558 -28.48 -23.88 29.15
C ASN A 558 -28.06 -25.10 28.32
N SER A 559 -27.33 -26.05 28.93
CA SER A 559 -26.92 -27.31 28.29
C SER A 559 -27.88 -28.45 28.61
N PHE A 560 -28.17 -29.30 27.63
CA PHE A 560 -28.98 -30.50 27.80
C PHE A 560 -28.30 -31.49 28.75
N VAL A 561 -28.99 -31.87 29.81
CA VAL A 561 -28.50 -32.84 30.80
C VAL A 561 -29.09 -34.22 30.52
N SER A 562 -30.41 -34.31 30.41
CA SER A 562 -31.15 -35.57 30.23
C SER A 562 -32.61 -35.26 29.95
N GLY A 563 -33.39 -36.26 29.55
CA GLY A 563 -34.84 -36.18 29.55
C GLY A 563 -35.41 -37.59 29.57
N TRP A 564 -36.64 -37.77 30.04
CA TRP A 564 -37.31 -39.07 30.04
C TRP A 564 -38.82 -38.90 30.24
N LYS A 565 -39.58 -39.98 30.07
CA LYS A 565 -41.00 -40.00 30.36
C LYS A 565 -41.24 -40.30 31.84
N LEU A 566 -42.00 -39.46 32.52
CA LEU A 566 -42.42 -39.73 33.89
C LEU A 566 -43.55 -40.76 33.91
N GLU A 567 -43.30 -41.87 34.58
CA GLU A 567 -44.31 -42.90 34.81
C GLU A 567 -45.30 -42.43 35.88
N LYS A 568 -46.59 -42.37 35.50
CA LYS A 568 -47.68 -42.01 36.41
C LYS A 568 -47.70 -42.97 37.61
N ASN A 569 -48.14 -42.46 38.76
CA ASN A 569 -48.26 -43.20 40.03
C ASN A 569 -46.95 -43.63 40.71
N THR A 570 -45.79 -43.35 40.11
CA THR A 570 -44.49 -43.53 40.78
C THR A 570 -44.24 -42.44 41.83
N GLN A 571 -43.39 -42.73 42.82
CA GLN A 571 -42.99 -41.74 43.82
C GLN A 571 -42.25 -40.55 43.18
N GLN A 572 -41.48 -40.79 42.10
CA GLN A 572 -40.82 -39.74 41.33
C GLN A 572 -41.84 -38.79 40.69
N TYR A 573 -42.90 -39.33 40.06
CA TYR A 573 -43.98 -38.53 39.49
C TYR A 573 -44.70 -37.70 40.56
N LYS A 574 -45.10 -38.32 41.68
CA LYS A 574 -45.78 -37.60 42.79
C LYS A 574 -44.91 -36.46 43.33
N ASN A 575 -43.65 -36.76 43.65
CA ASN A 575 -42.69 -35.78 44.15
C ASN A 575 -42.47 -34.63 43.15
N TYR A 576 -42.35 -34.92 41.87
CA TYR A 576 -42.14 -33.89 40.85
C TYR A 576 -43.39 -33.03 40.64
N ILE A 577 -44.57 -33.63 40.54
CA ILE A 577 -45.82 -32.88 40.30
C ILE A 577 -46.18 -32.00 41.50
N GLU A 578 -46.00 -32.49 42.72
CA GLU A 578 -46.34 -31.78 43.96
C GLU A 578 -45.27 -30.76 44.39
N LYS A 579 -43.99 -31.17 44.37
CA LYS A 579 -42.89 -30.39 44.95
C LYS A 579 -42.00 -29.72 43.92
N GLY A 580 -42.14 -30.06 42.63
CA GLY A 580 -41.25 -29.58 41.57
C GLY A 580 -39.82 -30.12 41.69
N ILE A 581 -39.60 -31.23 42.39
CA ILE A 581 -38.26 -31.81 42.56
C ILE A 581 -38.19 -33.12 41.78
N LEU A 582 -37.35 -33.12 40.74
CA LEU A 582 -37.05 -34.30 39.94
C LEU A 582 -35.81 -35.00 40.53
N ARG A 583 -35.85 -36.32 40.69
CA ARG A 583 -34.74 -37.13 41.24
C ARG A 583 -34.35 -38.22 40.29
#